data_AF-A0A7X7PVG0-F1
#
_entry.id   AF-A0A7X7PVG0-F1
#
_cell.length_a   1.000
_cell.length_b   1.000
_cell.length_c   1.000
_cell.angle_alpha   90.00
_cell.angle_beta   90.00
_cell.angle_gamma   90.00
#
_symmetry.space_group_name_H-M   'P 1'
#
loop_
_entity.id
_entity.type
_entity.pdbx_description
1 polymer ?
#
loop_
_entity_poly.entity_id
_entity_poly.type
_entity_poly.pdbx_seq_one_letter_code
_entity_poly.pdbx_strand_id
1 'polypeptide(L)'
;MKRLCFLVPDVERTRAVVERLRDAGIPDSRMMVIAKDDTPLDDLPEGGIERTDFYPALQRGLAAGGILGALAGLIVLRMSPLGLVLGGAAIPLFSMLGAGASGF
;
A
#
# COMPACT_ATOMS: atom_id res chain seq x y z
N MET A 1 12.75 -15.81 -1.91
CA MET A 1 11.59 -16.49 -1.31
C MET A 1 10.88 -17.28 -2.39
N LYS A 2 10.57 -18.56 -2.18
CA LYS A 2 9.90 -19.42 -3.17
C LYS A 2 8.46 -19.67 -2.72
N ARG A 3 7.48 -19.37 -3.58
CA ARG A 3 6.05 -19.67 -3.36
C ARG A 3 5.60 -20.63 -4.45
N LEU A 4 4.75 -21.59 -4.09
CA LEU A 4 4.10 -22.50 -5.03
C LEU A 4 2.74 -21.89 -5.38
N CYS A 5 2.53 -21.61 -6.67
CA CYS A 5 1.27 -21.07 -7.17
C CYS A 5 0.56 -22.16 -7.98
N PHE A 6 -0.71 -22.40 -7.66
CA PHE A 6 -1.56 -23.34 -8.37
C PHE A 6 -2.75 -22.60 -8.94
N LEU A 7 -3.09 -22.93 -10.19
CA LEU A 7 -4.27 -22.40 -10.87
C LEU A 7 -5.38 -23.45 -10.78
N VAL A 8 -6.52 -23.04 -10.23
CA VAL A 8 -7.70 -23.88 -10.06
C VAL A 8 -8.83 -23.24 -10.85
N PRO A 9 -9.63 -24.00 -11.61
CA PRO A 9 -10.63 -23.42 -12.50
C PRO A 9 -11.85 -22.85 -11.76
N ASP A 10 -12.14 -23.32 -10.54
CA ASP A 10 -13.38 -23.02 -9.81
C ASP A 10 -13.14 -22.82 -8.31
N VAL A 11 -14.03 -22.04 -7.69
CA VAL A 11 -14.03 -21.75 -6.25
C VAL A 11 -14.29 -23.01 -5.42
N GLU A 12 -15.23 -23.87 -5.84
CA GLU A 12 -15.54 -25.12 -5.12
C GLU A 12 -14.32 -26.04 -5.02
N ARG A 13 -13.58 -26.18 -6.13
CA ARG A 13 -12.35 -26.98 -6.14
C ARG A 13 -11.27 -26.34 -5.28
N THR A 14 -11.19 -25.00 -5.28
CA THR A 14 -10.27 -24.27 -4.42
C THR A 14 -10.58 -24.51 -2.95
N ARG A 15 -11.86 -24.53 -2.57
CA ARG A 15 -12.32 -24.88 -1.21
C ARG A 15 -11.90 -26.29 -0.81
N ALA A 16 -12.13 -27.28 -1.66
CA ALA A 16 -11.68 -28.66 -1.40
C ALA A 16 -10.15 -28.78 -1.26
N VAL A 17 -9.38 -27.99 -2.00
CA VAL A 17 -7.92 -27.94 -1.87
C VAL A 17 -7.51 -27.31 -0.54
N VAL A 18 -8.09 -26.17 -0.18
CA VAL A 18 -7.80 -25.48 1.08
C VAL A 18 -8.14 -26.37 2.28
N GLU A 19 -9.27 -27.06 2.26
CA GLU A 19 -9.69 -27.98 3.32
C GLU A 19 -8.69 -29.12 3.50
N ARG A 20 -8.21 -29.72 2.40
CA ARG A 20 -7.14 -30.72 2.45
C ARG A 20 -5.80 -30.18 2.97
N LEU A 21 -5.49 -28.92 2.67
CA LEU A 21 -4.28 -28.28 3.20
C LEU A 21 -4.40 -27.98 4.70
N ARG A 22 -5.60 -27.62 5.17
CA ARG A 22 -5.91 -27.49 6.61
C ARG A 22 -5.79 -28.84 7.32
N ASP A 23 -6.32 -29.91 6.74
CA ASP A 23 -6.18 -31.28 7.26
C ASP A 23 -4.72 -31.73 7.32
N ALA A 24 -3.89 -31.28 6.37
CA ALA A 24 -2.44 -31.49 6.38
C ALA A 24 -1.69 -30.62 7.41
N GLY A 25 -2.39 -29.81 8.20
CA GLY A 25 -1.82 -28.96 9.25
C GLY A 25 -1.18 -27.67 8.74
N ILE A 26 -1.46 -27.25 7.50
CA ILE A 26 -0.98 -25.97 6.98
C ILE A 26 -1.89 -24.85 7.50
N PRO A 27 -1.36 -23.83 8.19
CA PRO A 27 -2.17 -22.73 8.69
C PRO A 27 -2.60 -21.79 7.56
N ASP A 28 -3.79 -21.22 7.70
CA ASP A 28 -4.36 -20.23 6.76
C ASP A 28 -3.43 -19.04 6.51
N SER A 29 -2.61 -18.66 7.50
CA SER A 29 -1.59 -17.60 7.36
C SER A 29 -0.49 -17.91 6.33
N ARG A 30 -0.34 -19.16 5.88
CA ARG A 30 0.57 -19.58 4.82
C ARG A 30 -0.13 -19.85 3.48
N MET A 31 -1.45 -19.73 3.43
CA MET A 31 -2.27 -19.90 2.24
C MET A 31 -2.76 -18.53 1.76
N MET A 32 -2.92 -18.38 0.46
CA MET A 32 -3.39 -17.14 -0.14
C MET A 32 -4.20 -17.49 -1.38
N VAL A 33 -5.50 -17.24 -1.33
CA VAL A 33 -6.38 -17.40 -2.48
C VAL A 33 -6.57 -16.04 -3.14
N ILE A 34 -6.40 -16.00 -4.46
CA ILE A 34 -6.65 -14.83 -5.29
C ILE A 34 -7.69 -15.23 -6.31
N ALA A 35 -8.80 -14.51 -6.36
CA ALA A 35 -9.79 -14.62 -7.42
C ALA A 35 -10.12 -13.21 -7.95
N LYS A 36 -11.00 -13.15 -8.97
CA LYS A 36 -11.51 -11.87 -9.50
C LYS A 36 -12.32 -11.16 -8.41
N ASP A 37 -12.31 -9.82 -8.38
CA ASP A 37 -13.02 -9.01 -7.38
C ASP A 37 -14.52 -9.35 -7.25
N ASP A 38 -15.16 -9.79 -8.33
CA ASP A 38 -16.59 -10.19 -8.34
C ASP A 38 -16.85 -11.62 -7.84
N THR A 39 -15.82 -12.37 -7.44
CA THR A 39 -15.96 -13.77 -7.02
C THR A 39 -16.05 -13.85 -5.49
N PRO A 40 -17.16 -14.33 -4.92
CA PRO A 40 -17.28 -14.47 -3.46
C PRO A 40 -16.33 -15.55 -2.96
N LEU A 41 -15.42 -15.18 -2.06
CA LEU A 41 -14.46 -16.11 -1.46
C LEU A 41 -14.89 -16.59 -0.05
N ASP A 42 -15.91 -15.99 0.58
CA ASP A 42 -16.51 -16.34 1.88
C ASP A 42 -15.52 -16.91 2.93
N ASP A 43 -15.40 -18.25 3.03
CA ASP A 43 -14.59 -18.95 4.04
C ASP A 43 -13.16 -19.28 3.60
N LEU A 44 -12.81 -18.91 2.37
CA LEU A 44 -11.47 -19.13 1.82
C LEU A 44 -10.50 -18.12 2.45
N PRO A 45 -9.24 -18.53 2.70
CA PRO A 45 -8.21 -17.62 3.17
C PRO A 45 -7.90 -16.60 2.07
N GLU A 46 -8.58 -15.46 2.14
CA GLU A 46 -8.30 -14.30 1.31
C GLU A 46 -6.91 -13.78 1.64
N GLY A 47 -6.17 -13.41 0.59
CA GLY A 47 -4.95 -12.63 0.76
C GLY A 47 -5.31 -11.28 1.35
N GLY A 48 -5.39 -11.20 2.68
CA GLY A 48 -5.77 -9.99 3.38
C GLY A 48 -4.99 -8.78 2.86
N ILE A 49 -5.66 -7.64 2.80
CA ILE A 49 -5.11 -6.33 2.40
C ILE A 49 -3.85 -5.97 3.22
N GLU A 50 -3.63 -6.63 4.37
CA GLU A 50 -2.38 -6.63 5.16
C GLU A 50 -1.13 -7.11 4.40
N ARG A 51 -1.29 -7.87 3.31
CA ARG A 51 -0.19 -8.31 2.42
C ARG A 51 0.15 -7.28 1.36
N THR A 52 -0.69 -6.27 1.19
CA THR A 52 -0.39 -5.14 0.33
C THR A 52 0.68 -4.33 1.06
N ASP A 53 1.86 -4.17 0.44
CA ASP A 53 2.98 -3.36 0.95
C ASP A 53 2.62 -1.88 1.19
N PHE A 54 1.35 -1.51 1.10
CA PHE A 54 0.82 -0.17 1.21
C PHE A 54 1.03 0.44 2.59
N TYR A 55 0.77 -0.29 3.67
CA TYR A 55 0.94 0.26 5.03
C TYR A 55 2.43 0.53 5.36
N PRO A 56 3.37 -0.40 5.11
CA PRO A 56 4.80 -0.12 5.24
C PRO A 56 5.30 0.96 4.28
N ALA A 57 4.80 0.99 3.03
CA ALA A 57 5.20 1.99 2.04
C ALA A 57 4.72 3.40 2.44
N LEU A 58 3.48 3.52 2.91
CA LEU A 58 2.92 4.78 3.41
C LEU A 58 3.67 5.28 4.64
N GLN A 59 3.99 4.39 5.59
CA GLN A 59 4.76 4.74 6.78
C GLN A 59 6.16 5.25 6.42
N ARG A 60 6.84 4.58 5.47
CA ARG A 60 8.16 5.01 4.98
C ARG A 60 8.08 6.33 4.20
N GLY A 61 7.03 6.51 3.38
CA GLY A 61 6.78 7.73 2.63
C GLY A 61 6.51 8.94 3.53
N LEU A 62 5.67 8.77 4.56
CA LEU A 62 5.39 9.81 5.56
C LEU A 62 6.63 10.15 6.38
N ALA A 63 7.40 9.16 6.82
CA ALA A 63 8.62 9.39 7.59
C ALA A 63 9.67 10.16 6.77
N ALA A 64 9.93 9.71 5.53
CA ALA A 64 10.90 10.35 4.66
C ALA A 64 10.43 11.76 4.22
N GLY A 65 9.17 11.90 3.82
CA GLY A 65 8.58 13.18 3.41
C GLY A 65 8.50 14.19 4.55
N GLY A 66 8.18 13.75 5.77
CA GLY A 66 8.13 14.61 6.95
C GLY A 66 9.49 15.18 7.32
N ILE A 67 10.56 14.37 7.30
CA ILE A 67 11.92 14.83 7.59
C ILE A 67 12.40 15.83 6.53
N LEU A 68 12.24 15.48 5.25
CA LEU A 68 12.65 16.35 4.15
C LEU A 68 11.85 17.66 4.12
N GLY A 69 10.54 17.59 4.35
CA GLY A 69 9.66 18.75 4.43
C GLY A 69 10.00 19.67 5.60
N ALA A 70 10.31 19.12 6.77
CA ALA A 70 10.72 19.89 7.94
C ALA A 70 12.06 20.60 7.73
N LEU A 71 13.06 19.92 7.16
CA LEU A 71 14.36 20.51 6.84
C LEU A 71 14.24 21.60 5.78
N ALA A 72 13.52 21.32 4.69
CA ALA A 72 13.26 22.30 3.64
C ALA A 72 12.51 23.53 4.19
N GLY A 73 11.47 23.33 5.01
CA GLY A 73 10.74 24.41 5.67
C GLY A 73 11.64 25.25 6.58
N LEU A 74 12.53 24.63 7.35
CA LEU A 74 13.45 25.34 8.24
C LEU A 74 14.49 26.17 7.46
N ILE A 75 14.99 25.66 6.32
CA ILE A 75 15.90 26.39 5.43
C ILE A 75 15.20 27.60 4.80
N VAL A 76 13.95 27.41 4.34
CA VAL A 76 13.10 28.47 3.79
C VAL A 76 12.90 29.59 4.82
N LEU A 77 12.59 29.26 6.07
CA LEU A 77 12.43 30.26 7.15
C LEU A 77 13.69 31.07 7.46
N ARG A 78 14.90 30.50 7.27
CA ARG A 78 16.18 31.18 7.54
C ARG A 78 16.57 32.18 6.46
N MET A 79 16.04 32.05 5.25
CA MET A 79 16.31 32.93 4.11
C MET A 79 15.25 34.04 4.07
N SER A 80 15.34 35.01 5.00
CA SER A 80 14.32 36.03 5.28
C SER A 80 13.67 36.78 4.09
N PRO A 81 14.27 36.98 2.90
CA PRO A 81 13.55 37.57 1.76
C PRO A 81 12.88 36.54 0.83
N LEU A 82 13.37 35.30 0.75
CA LEU A 82 12.79 34.23 -0.09
C LEU A 82 11.83 33.33 0.69
N GLY A 83 11.97 33.27 2.01
CA GLY A 83 11.22 32.41 2.91
C GLY A 83 9.73 32.72 3.00
N LEU A 84 9.38 34.01 2.94
CA LEU A 84 7.99 34.45 2.97
C LEU A 84 7.28 34.25 1.62
N VAL A 85 8.02 34.39 0.51
CA VAL A 85 7.49 34.17 -0.85
C VAL A 85 7.35 32.68 -1.15
N LEU A 86 8.36 31.86 -0.84
CA LEU A 86 8.26 30.41 -0.99
C LEU A 86 7.31 29.80 0.05
N GLY A 87 7.47 30.11 1.33
CA GLY A 87 6.67 29.54 2.42
C GLY A 87 5.22 30.02 2.47
N GLY A 88 4.96 31.28 2.11
CA GLY A 88 3.63 31.87 2.20
C GLY A 88 2.75 31.65 0.98
N ALA A 89 3.31 31.58 -0.23
CA ALA A 89 2.53 31.50 -1.47
C ALA A 89 2.99 30.39 -2.43
N ALA A 90 4.29 30.23 -2.68
CA ALA A 90 4.74 29.33 -3.75
C ALA A 90 4.64 27.84 -3.40
N ILE A 91 5.03 27.42 -2.20
CA ILE A 91 4.99 26.01 -1.77
C ILE A 91 3.55 25.46 -1.74
N PRO A 92 2.55 26.13 -1.15
CA PRO A 92 1.17 25.65 -1.22
C PRO A 92 0.60 25.66 -2.65
N LEU A 93 0.92 26.67 -3.49
CA LEU A 93 0.49 26.67 -4.89
C LEU A 93 1.10 25.51 -5.69
N PHE A 94 2.40 25.27 -5.56
CA PHE A 94 3.09 24.18 -6.25
C PHE A 94 2.67 22.81 -5.72
N SER A 95 2.40 22.69 -4.42
CA SER A 95 1.87 21.45 -3.84
C SER A 95 0.46 21.16 -4.34
N MET A 96 -0.38 22.18 -4.50
CA MET A 96 -1.75 22.05 -5.00
C MET A 96 -1.77 21.81 -6.52
N LEU A 97 -0.87 22.43 -7.29
CA LEU A 97 -0.70 22.18 -8.73
C LEU A 97 -0.09 20.81 -9.00
N GLY A 98 0.87 20.38 -8.19
CA GLY A 98 1.47 19.04 -8.25
C GLY A 98 0.46 17.96 -7.88
N ALA A 99 -0.34 18.17 -6.82
CA ALA A 99 -1.41 17.25 -6.44
C ALA A 99 -2.54 17.19 -7.47
N GLY A 100 -2.83 18.28 -8.17
CA GLY A 100 -3.77 18.30 -9.30
C GLY A 100 -3.23 17.59 -10.55
N ALA A 101 -1.92 17.58 -10.76
CA ALA A 101 -1.28 16.92 -11.89
C ALA A 101 -0.99 15.42 -11.66
N SER A 102 -0.91 14.97 -10.40
CA SER A 102 -0.71 13.56 -10.04
C SER A 102 -2.02 12.82 -9.69
N GLY A 103 -3.17 13.43 -9.97
CA GLY A 103 -4.48 12.79 -9.88
C GLY A 103 -4.81 11.93 -11.10
N PHE A 104 -3.90 11.03 -11.50
CA PHE A 104 -4.12 9.88 -12.39
C PHE A 104 -3.07 8.81 -12.11
#